data_AF-A0A919HR29-F1
#
_entry.id   AF-A0A919HR29-F1
#
_cell.length_a   1.000
_cell.length_b   1.000
_cell.length_c   1.000
_cell.angle_alpha   90.00
_cell.angle_beta   90.00
_cell.angle_gamma   90.00
#
_symmetry.space_group_name_H-M   'P 1'
#
loop_
_entity.id
_entity.type
_entity.pdbx_description
1 polymer ?
#
loop_
_entity_poly.entity_id
_entity_poly.type
_entity_poly.pdbx_seq_one_letter_code
_entity_poly.pdbx_strand_id
1 'polypeptide(L)'
;MLRDFGVQHVRTHVDVTDPSLAALQALLAVKQEAADLIDLQIVAFPQEGIESYPNGRELMTRAIEMGADVVGGIPHYENTRDKGVSSVMFLMDLAQRYGRLVDVHCDEIDDPQSRFLEVLAEEARVRGMGRRSPPATPARWALTITPTARSCFAC
;
A
#
# COMPACT_ATOMS: atom_id res chain seq x y z
N MET A 1 11.63 20.88 6.55
CA MET A 1 10.72 19.94 5.84
C MET A 1 11.51 18.67 5.51
N LEU A 2 11.12 17.50 6.04
CA LEU A 2 11.77 16.15 6.04
C LEU A 2 13.31 16.07 5.86
N ARG A 3 13.84 16.48 4.72
CA ARG A 3 15.27 16.61 4.41
C ARG A 3 16.07 17.32 5.52
N ASP A 4 15.53 18.40 6.09
CA ASP A 4 16.22 19.17 7.13
C ASP A 4 16.47 18.37 8.41
N PHE A 5 15.74 17.27 8.60
CA PHE A 5 15.91 16.32 9.71
C PHE A 5 16.62 15.03 9.27
N GLY A 6 17.28 15.03 8.10
CA GLY A 6 18.11 13.92 7.61
C GLY A 6 17.33 12.76 6.96
N VAL A 7 16.04 12.93 6.66
CA VAL A 7 15.23 11.88 6.01
C VAL A 7 15.57 11.80 4.52
N GLN A 8 16.03 10.62 4.07
CA GLN A 8 16.40 10.35 2.66
C GLN A 8 15.55 9.26 2.00
N HIS A 9 14.78 8.46 2.75
CA HIS A 9 13.89 7.45 2.20
C HIS A 9 12.47 7.71 2.70
N VAL A 10 11.53 7.83 1.76
CA VAL A 10 10.13 8.15 2.05
C VAL A 10 9.24 7.19 1.28
N ARG A 11 8.22 6.66 1.96
CA ARG A 11 7.09 5.99 1.31
C ARG A 11 5.84 6.81 1.57
N THR A 12 5.19 7.24 0.51
CA THR A 12 3.95 8.01 0.59
C THR A 12 2.79 7.21 0.03
N HIS A 13 1.65 7.31 0.72
CA HIS A 13 0.38 6.83 0.21
C HIS A 13 -0.28 7.94 -0.61
N VAL A 14 -0.88 7.55 -1.74
CA VAL A 14 -1.56 8.48 -2.64
C VAL A 14 -2.94 7.95 -2.91
N ASP A 15 -3.94 8.78 -2.67
CA ASP A 15 -5.33 8.43 -2.97
C ASP A 15 -5.51 8.19 -4.46
N VAL A 16 -5.98 7.00 -4.81
CA VAL A 16 -6.31 6.59 -6.19
C VAL A 16 -7.81 6.36 -6.38
N THR A 17 -8.64 6.57 -5.35
CA THR A 17 -10.10 6.68 -5.48
C THR A 17 -10.52 8.06 -6.01
N ASP A 18 -9.80 8.53 -7.04
CA ASP A 18 -10.06 9.73 -7.82
C ASP A 18 -9.94 9.37 -9.31
N PRO A 19 -11.02 9.50 -10.12
CA PRO A 19 -11.00 9.16 -11.55
C PRO A 19 -9.96 9.93 -12.38
N SER A 20 -9.53 11.11 -11.91
CA SER A 20 -8.51 11.90 -12.59
C SER A 20 -7.10 11.38 -12.34
N LEU A 21 -6.88 10.67 -11.22
CA LEU A 21 -5.56 10.28 -10.70
C LEU A 21 -4.57 11.46 -10.67
N ALA A 22 -5.06 12.69 -10.47
CA ALA A 22 -4.23 13.89 -10.56
C ALA A 22 -3.12 13.91 -9.50
N ALA A 23 -3.44 13.52 -8.27
CA ALA A 23 -2.47 13.43 -7.18
C ALA A 23 -1.34 12.44 -7.50
N LEU A 24 -1.69 11.29 -8.08
CA LEU A 24 -0.70 10.29 -8.50
C LEU A 24 0.22 10.82 -9.60
N GLN A 25 -0.33 11.48 -10.61
CA GLN A 25 0.46 12.07 -11.70
C GLN A 25 1.44 13.12 -11.16
N ALA A 26 0.96 14.00 -10.28
CA ALA A 26 1.79 15.02 -9.65
C ALA A 26 2.93 14.40 -8.82
N LEU A 27 2.62 13.40 -7.99
CA LEU A 27 3.63 12.77 -7.13
C LEU A 27 4.63 11.92 -7.91
N LEU A 28 4.23 11.31 -9.03
CA LEU A 28 5.17 10.65 -9.94
C LEU A 28 6.17 11.65 -10.55
N ALA A 29 5.73 12.87 -10.88
CA ALA A 29 6.63 13.92 -11.34
C ALA A 29 7.56 14.40 -10.21
N VAL A 30 7.01 14.65 -9.01
CA VAL A 30 7.79 15.04 -7.82
C VAL A 30 8.85 13.99 -7.47
N LYS A 31 8.52 12.70 -7.60
CA LYS A 31 9.48 11.61 -7.39
C LYS A 31 10.72 11.74 -8.28
N GLN A 32 10.56 12.19 -9.53
CA GLN A 32 11.69 12.40 -10.43
C GLN A 32 12.44 13.69 -10.10
N GLU A 33 11.71 14.77 -9.80
CA GLU A 33 12.30 16.08 -9.49
C GLU A 33 13.10 16.06 -8.18
N ALA A 34 12.66 15.29 -7.18
CA ALA A 34 13.28 15.21 -5.86
C ALA A 34 14.28 14.05 -5.71
N ALA A 35 14.62 13.35 -6.80
CA ALA A 35 15.47 12.15 -6.77
C ALA A 35 16.92 12.42 -6.30
N ASP A 36 17.39 13.66 -6.40
CA ASP A 36 18.68 14.10 -5.87
C ASP A 36 18.67 14.34 -4.35
N LEU A 37 17.48 14.36 -3.75
CA LEU A 37 17.27 14.69 -2.35
C LEU A 37 16.78 13.49 -1.53
N ILE A 38 15.80 12.76 -2.06
CA ILE A 38 15.14 11.64 -1.39
C ILE A 38 14.79 10.52 -2.38
N ASP A 39 14.82 9.28 -1.89
CA ASP A 39 14.18 8.15 -2.55
C ASP A 39 12.71 8.07 -2.15
N LEU A 40 11.83 8.38 -3.10
CA LEU A 40 10.37 8.36 -2.89
C LEU A 40 9.74 7.09 -3.47
N GLN A 41 9.10 6.29 -2.63
CA GLN A 41 8.20 5.20 -3.03
C GLN A 41 6.75 5.65 -2.96
N ILE A 42 5.98 5.32 -3.98
CA ILE A 42 4.57 5.70 -4.09
C ILE A 42 3.69 4.46 -3.95
N VAL A 43 2.80 4.50 -2.97
CA VAL A 43 1.75 3.49 -2.76
C VAL A 43 0.47 3.96 -3.42
N ALA A 44 -0.09 3.15 -4.33
CA ALA A 44 -1.43 3.35 -4.85
C ALA A 44 -2.43 2.99 -3.75
N PHE A 45 -3.01 3.99 -3.08
CA PHE A 45 -3.83 3.80 -1.89
C PHE A 45 -5.31 4.08 -2.20
N PRO A 46 -6.20 3.07 -2.12
CA PRO A 46 -7.61 3.26 -2.39
C PRO A 46 -8.33 3.77 -1.13
N GLN A 47 -8.28 5.08 -0.87
CA GLN A 47 -8.75 5.69 0.39
C GLN A 47 -10.23 5.37 0.69
N GLU A 48 -11.09 5.35 -0.33
CA GLU A 48 -12.53 5.06 -0.22
C GLU A 48 -12.89 3.58 -0.47
N GLY A 49 -11.89 2.69 -0.47
CA GLY A 49 -12.06 1.24 -0.67
C GLY A 49 -11.98 0.80 -2.13
N ILE A 50 -11.53 -0.44 -2.34
CA ILE A 50 -11.37 -1.07 -3.66
C ILE A 50 -12.73 -1.57 -4.17
N GLU A 51 -13.52 -2.17 -3.28
CA GLU A 51 -14.79 -2.84 -3.61
C GLU A 51 -16.02 -1.96 -3.30
N SER A 52 -15.76 -0.82 -2.66
CA SER A 52 -16.78 0.10 -2.16
C SER A 52 -16.83 1.40 -2.97
N TYR A 53 -15.79 1.69 -3.74
CA TYR A 53 -15.73 2.83 -4.66
C TYR A 53 -16.00 2.42 -6.13
N PRO A 54 -16.71 3.25 -6.92
CA PRO A 54 -16.92 3.00 -8.34
C PRO A 54 -15.60 2.80 -9.10
N ASN A 55 -15.47 1.70 -9.83
CA ASN A 55 -14.27 1.39 -10.62
C ASN A 55 -12.97 1.25 -9.79
N GLY A 56 -13.04 1.03 -8.47
CA GLY A 56 -11.86 0.98 -7.59
C GLY A 56 -10.76 -0.01 -8.06
N ARG A 57 -11.14 -1.22 -8.50
CA ARG A 57 -10.20 -2.20 -9.07
C ARG A 57 -9.51 -1.71 -10.34
N GLU A 58 -10.23 -1.01 -11.22
CA GLU A 58 -9.68 -0.47 -12.47
C GLU A 58 -8.72 0.68 -12.17
N LEU A 59 -9.08 1.57 -11.23
CA LEU A 59 -8.24 2.68 -10.79
C LEU A 59 -6.95 2.18 -10.13
N MET A 60 -7.04 1.17 -9.26
CA MET A 60 -5.86 0.50 -8.67
C MET A 60 -4.94 -0.08 -9.74
N THR A 61 -5.52 -0.80 -10.71
CA THR A 61 -4.74 -1.37 -11.83
C THR A 61 -4.06 -0.27 -12.63
N ARG A 62 -4.80 0.81 -12.94
CA ARG A 62 -4.28 1.95 -13.70
C ARG A 62 -3.16 2.67 -12.97
N ALA A 63 -3.28 2.86 -11.66
CA ALA A 63 -2.26 3.49 -10.84
C ALA A 63 -0.94 2.70 -10.85
N ILE A 64 -1.03 1.37 -10.79
CA ILE A 64 0.13 0.48 -10.87
C ILE A 64 0.77 0.51 -12.27
N GLU A 65 -0.04 0.55 -13.33
CA GLU A 65 0.45 0.71 -14.71
C GLU A 65 1.14 2.05 -14.95
N MET A 66 0.66 3.12 -14.31
CA MET A 66 1.26 4.46 -14.40
C MET A 66 2.63 4.56 -13.70
N GLY A 67 2.93 3.65 -12.77
CA GLY A 67 4.24 3.55 -12.14
C GLY A 67 4.27 3.61 -10.62
N ALA A 68 3.13 3.46 -9.93
CA ALA A 68 3.14 3.32 -8.48
C ALA A 68 3.93 2.07 -8.04
N ASP A 69 4.88 2.23 -7.12
CA ASP A 69 5.84 1.17 -6.74
C ASP A 69 5.19 0.06 -5.90
N VAL A 70 4.15 0.42 -5.14
CA VAL A 70 3.55 -0.40 -4.09
C VAL A 70 2.03 -0.42 -4.25
N VAL A 71 1.43 -1.58 -4.04
CA VAL A 71 -0.03 -1.77 -4.00
C VAL A 71 -0.53 -1.55 -2.59
N GLY A 72 -1.50 -0.63 -2.44
CA GLY A 72 -2.17 -0.34 -1.18
C GLY A 72 -3.48 -1.09 -0.96
N GLY A 73 -4.10 -0.84 0.19
CA GLY A 73 -5.45 -1.30 0.52
C GLY A 73 -5.93 -0.79 1.87
N ILE A 74 -7.26 -0.79 2.08
CA ILE A 74 -7.91 -0.37 3.33
C ILE A 74 -9.06 -1.32 3.72
N PRO A 75 -8.79 -2.62 3.97
CA PRO A 75 -9.85 -3.64 4.05
C PRO A 75 -10.86 -3.41 5.19
N HIS A 76 -10.45 -2.79 6.30
CA HIS A 76 -11.35 -2.46 7.41
C HIS A 76 -12.39 -1.37 7.07
N TYR A 77 -12.17 -0.59 6.01
CA TYR A 77 -13.08 0.48 5.60
C TYR A 77 -14.03 0.07 4.45
N GLU A 78 -13.89 -1.16 3.94
CA GLU A 78 -14.84 -1.70 2.96
C GLU A 78 -16.24 -1.86 3.59
N ASN A 79 -17.29 -1.65 2.79
CA ASN A 79 -18.68 -1.62 3.28
C ASN A 79 -19.14 -2.90 4.01
N THR A 80 -18.50 -4.04 3.74
CA THR A 80 -18.78 -5.30 4.43
C THR A 80 -17.50 -6.09 4.66
N ARG A 81 -17.50 -6.97 5.67
CA ARG A 81 -16.37 -7.87 5.97
C ARG A 81 -15.94 -8.69 4.75
N ASP A 82 -16.90 -9.24 4.01
CA ASP A 82 -16.56 -10.09 2.86
C ASP A 82 -15.96 -9.28 1.71
N LYS A 83 -16.36 -8.01 1.55
CA LYS A 83 -15.68 -7.08 0.66
C LYS A 83 -14.26 -6.77 1.12
N GLY A 84 -14.05 -6.57 2.42
CA GLY A 84 -12.72 -6.45 3.04
C GLY A 84 -11.81 -7.63 2.76
N VAL A 85 -12.32 -8.86 2.82
CA VAL A 85 -11.55 -10.04 2.43
C VAL A 85 -11.29 -10.07 0.92
N SER A 86 -12.30 -9.80 0.10
CA SER A 86 -12.11 -9.82 -1.36
C SER A 86 -11.15 -8.75 -1.86
N SER A 87 -11.08 -7.59 -1.20
CA SER A 87 -10.14 -6.51 -1.55
C SER A 87 -8.70 -6.92 -1.26
N VAL A 88 -8.45 -7.65 -0.16
CA VAL A 88 -7.14 -8.27 0.13
C VAL A 88 -6.75 -9.30 -0.94
N MET A 89 -7.69 -10.14 -1.38
CA MET A 89 -7.41 -11.10 -2.45
C MET A 89 -7.00 -10.39 -3.75
N PHE A 90 -7.77 -9.37 -4.13
CA PHE A 90 -7.52 -8.59 -5.34
C PHE A 90 -6.18 -7.86 -5.29
N LEU A 91 -5.86 -7.15 -4.19
CA LEU A 91 -4.62 -6.38 -4.11
C LEU A 91 -3.39 -7.31 -4.14
N MET A 92 -3.49 -8.51 -3.57
CA MET A 92 -2.43 -9.51 -3.60
C MET A 92 -2.25 -10.10 -5.01
N ASP A 93 -3.34 -10.35 -5.74
CA ASP A 93 -3.30 -10.75 -7.16
C ASP A 93 -2.62 -9.69 -8.01
N LEU A 94 -3.01 -8.43 -7.81
CA LEU A 94 -2.46 -7.28 -8.55
C LEU A 94 -0.96 -7.13 -8.28
N ALA A 95 -0.55 -7.19 -7.01
CA ALA A 95 0.86 -7.11 -6.63
C ALA A 95 1.70 -8.24 -7.22
N GLN A 96 1.18 -9.48 -7.21
CA GLN A 96 1.87 -10.61 -7.86
C GLN A 96 2.00 -10.41 -9.36
N ARG A 97 0.91 -10.03 -10.03
CA ARG A 97 0.85 -9.87 -11.49
C ARG A 97 1.84 -8.82 -11.99
N TYR A 98 1.97 -7.70 -11.30
CA TYR A 98 2.85 -6.59 -11.70
C TYR A 98 4.21 -6.59 -10.97
N GLY A 99 4.48 -7.61 -10.14
CA GLY A 99 5.74 -7.73 -9.40
C GLY A 99 5.99 -6.59 -8.41
N ARG A 100 4.95 -6.05 -7.78
CA ARG A 100 5.02 -4.89 -6.89
C ARG A 100 5.07 -5.28 -5.42
N LEU A 101 5.48 -4.32 -4.58
CA LEU A 101 5.40 -4.44 -3.13
C LEU A 101 3.94 -4.24 -2.66
N VAL A 102 3.67 -4.56 -1.39
CA VAL A 102 2.36 -4.40 -0.74
C VAL A 102 2.53 -3.66 0.58
N ASP A 103 1.68 -2.66 0.83
CA ASP A 103 1.63 -1.86 2.05
C ASP A 103 0.17 -1.45 2.32
N VAL A 104 -0.46 -1.98 3.37
CA VAL A 104 -1.92 -1.97 3.53
C VAL A 104 -2.29 -1.37 4.88
N HIS A 105 -3.24 -0.42 4.88
CA HIS A 105 -3.86 0.10 6.10
C HIS A 105 -4.87 -0.94 6.61
N CYS A 106 -4.36 -1.95 7.32
CA CYS A 106 -5.06 -3.22 7.49
C CYS A 106 -6.25 -3.11 8.46
N ASP A 107 -5.98 -2.74 9.72
CA ASP A 107 -6.97 -2.70 10.80
C ASP A 107 -6.77 -1.41 11.62
N GLU A 108 -6.96 -0.24 10.98
CA GLU A 108 -6.77 1.07 11.61
C GLU A 108 -8.06 1.54 12.33
N ILE A 109 -8.61 0.65 13.16
CA ILE A 109 -9.82 0.87 13.94
C ILE A 109 -9.75 0.09 15.26
N ASP A 110 -10.34 0.62 16.32
CA ASP A 110 -10.33 0.01 17.66
C ASP A 110 -11.32 -1.17 17.82
N ASP A 111 -11.92 -1.66 16.72
CA ASP A 111 -12.82 -2.82 16.75
C ASP A 111 -12.00 -4.13 16.90
N PRO A 112 -12.18 -4.90 18.00
CA PRO A 112 -11.50 -6.18 18.19
C PRO A 112 -11.85 -7.27 17.15
N GLN A 113 -12.89 -7.05 16.34
CA GLN A 113 -13.28 -7.93 15.24
C GLN A 113 -12.70 -7.50 13.88
N SER A 114 -12.01 -6.36 13.79
CA SER A 114 -11.21 -6.01 12.61
C SER A 114 -9.99 -6.94 12.56
N ARG A 115 -10.09 -7.99 11.75
CA ARG A 115 -9.11 -9.08 11.64
C ARG A 115 -8.74 -9.32 10.18
N PHE A 116 -8.40 -8.26 9.44
CA PHE A 116 -7.94 -8.42 8.06
C PHE A 116 -6.45 -8.76 7.99
N LEU A 117 -5.69 -8.46 9.05
CA LEU A 117 -4.28 -8.80 9.17
C LEU A 117 -4.00 -10.30 9.01
N GLU A 118 -4.83 -11.19 9.55
CA GLU A 118 -4.65 -12.64 9.41
C GLU A 118 -4.83 -13.10 7.95
N VAL A 119 -5.78 -12.49 7.23
CA VAL A 119 -6.02 -12.77 5.81
C VAL A 119 -4.83 -12.32 4.98
N LEU A 120 -4.34 -11.10 5.21
CA LEU A 120 -3.17 -10.56 4.51
C LEU A 120 -1.92 -11.41 4.76
N ALA A 121 -1.69 -11.82 6.02
CA ALA A 121 -0.55 -12.63 6.40
C ALA A 121 -0.59 -14.03 5.75
N GLU A 122 -1.76 -14.67 5.70
CA GLU A 122 -1.93 -15.97 5.07
C GLU A 122 -1.74 -15.90 3.56
N GLU A 123 -2.33 -14.91 2.89
CA GLU A 123 -2.14 -14.69 1.46
C GLU A 123 -0.66 -14.43 1.14
N ALA A 124 0.04 -13.62 1.96
CA ALA A 124 1.46 -13.39 1.78
C ALA A 124 2.29 -14.67 1.95
N ARG A 125 1.91 -15.55 2.87
CA ARG A 125 2.57 -16.85 3.11
C ARG A 125 2.37 -17.80 1.95
N VAL A 126 1.12 -18.03 1.52
CA VAL A 126 0.76 -18.97 0.44
C VAL A 126 1.37 -18.54 -0.88
N ARG A 127 1.40 -17.23 -1.15
CA ARG A 127 1.95 -16.64 -2.37
C ARG A 127 3.47 -16.50 -2.38
N GLY A 128 4.14 -16.88 -1.29
CA GLY A 128 5.59 -16.71 -1.14
C GLY A 128 6.05 -15.26 -1.14
N MET A 129 5.16 -14.31 -0.85
CA MET A 129 5.44 -12.87 -0.84
C MET A 129 5.96 -12.36 0.50
N GLY A 130 5.80 -13.13 1.58
CA GLY A 130 6.35 -12.80 2.90
C GLY A 130 7.89 -12.78 2.97
N ARG A 131 8.57 -13.30 1.96
CA ARG A 131 10.04 -13.32 1.83
C ARG A 131 10.53 -12.75 0.49
N ARG A 132 9.75 -11.91 -0.19
CA ARG A 132 10.32 -11.15 -1.32
C ARG A 132 11.31 -10.13 -0.79
N SER A 133 12.53 -10.62 -0.60
CA SER A 133 13.77 -9.86 -0.54
C SER A 133 14.29 -9.75 -1.98
N PRO A 134 14.70 -8.55 -2.43
CA PRO A 134 14.95 -8.27 -3.84
C PRO A 134 16.24 -8.91 -4.37
N PRO A 135 16.33 -9.19 -5.69
CA PRO A 135 17.59 -9.50 -6.34
C PRO A 135 18.46 -8.23 -6.50
N ALA A 136 19.58 -8.20 -5.78
CA ALA A 136 20.87 -7.55 -6.11
C ALA A 136 20.90 -6.11 -6.68
N THR A 137 20.25 -5.14 -6.05
CA THR A 137 20.62 -3.70 -6.15
C THR A 137 20.68 -3.08 -4.75
N PRO A 138 21.55 -2.08 -4.48
CA PRO A 138 21.88 -1.65 -3.12
C PRO A 138 20.81 -0.69 -2.56
N ALA A 139 19.58 -1.15 -2.38
CA ALA A 139 18.56 -0.42 -1.63
C ALA A 139 17.59 -1.43 -0.98
N ARG A 140 17.60 -1.47 0.36
CA ARG A 140 17.19 -2.58 1.22
C ARG A 140 15.77 -2.42 1.81
N TRP A 141 14.63 -2.89 1.25
CA TRP A 141 13.35 -2.62 1.99
C TRP A 141 12.29 -3.74 1.91
N ALA A 142 11.65 -4.00 3.07
CA ALA A 142 10.78 -5.13 3.39
C ALA A 142 9.27 -4.82 3.24
N LEU A 143 8.44 -5.87 3.19
CA LEU A 143 6.99 -5.80 3.39
C LEU A 143 6.70 -5.03 4.69
N THR A 144 6.06 -3.88 4.59
CA THR A 144 5.68 -3.08 5.76
C THR A 144 4.21 -3.33 6.01
N ILE A 145 3.92 -4.21 6.97
CA ILE A 145 2.61 -4.28 7.60
C ILE A 145 2.68 -3.20 8.68
N THR A 146 1.86 -2.15 8.62
CA THR A 146 1.70 -1.16 9.68
C THR A 146 0.60 -1.60 10.65
N PRO A 147 0.91 -2.28 11.77
CA PRO A 147 -0.04 -2.42 12.85
C PRO A 147 -0.05 -1.11 13.66
N THR A 148 -1.14 -0.36 13.60
CA THR A 148 -1.44 0.70 14.57
C THR A 148 -1.85 0.08 15.92
N ALA A 149 -0.98 -0.71 16.56
CA ALA A 149 -1.26 -1.25 17.90
C ALA A 149 -0.01 -1.78 18.65
N ARG A 150 1.15 -1.10 18.56
CA ARG A 150 2.30 -1.41 19.45
C ARG A 150 2.77 -0.28 20.36
N SER A 151 2.05 0.84 20.44
CA SER A 151 2.42 1.97 21.30
C SER A 151 1.75 2.01 22.68
N CYS A 152 0.99 0.99 23.11
CA CYS A 152 0.29 1.04 24.40
C CYS A 152 0.65 -0.01 25.46
N PHE A 153 1.61 -0.92 25.21
CA PHE A 153 2.05 -1.87 26.25
C PHE A 153 3.56 -2.07 26.22
N ALA A 154 4.27 -1.13 26.86
CA ALA A 154 5.61 -1.33 27.43
C ALA A 154 5.82 -0.29 28.55
N CYS A 155 5.04 -0.43 29.63
CA CYS A 155 5.47 -0.15 30.99
C CYS A 155 5.60 -1.49 31.72
#